data_AF-A0A3A5LXW4-F1
#
_entry.id   AF-A0A3A5LXW4-F1
#
_cell.length_a   1.000
_cell.length_b   1.000
_cell.length_c   1.000
_cell.angle_alpha   90.00
_cell.angle_beta   90.00
_cell.angle_gamma   90.00
#
_symmetry.space_group_name_H-M   'P 1'
#
loop_
_entity.id
_entity.type
_entity.pdbx_description
1 polymer ?
#
loop_
_entity_poly.entity_id
_entity_poly.type
_entity_poly.pdbx_seq_one_letter_code
_entity_poly.pdbx_strand_id
1 'polypeptide(L)'
;MEENTASTQALHIGTPDLALDPAIFAELVDDLASPTAAFSFITSFESLLDQRISAIRQALENQDKEAVITTMLSLQASAAITGAGQLHGCITQALARASVEKTPYGPLIQRLEVQADLFRQAFVELKDHYPMGYTELPLGEPFGSAPGTARWVAST
;
A
#
# COMPACT_ATOMS: atom_id res chain seq x y z
N MET A 1 -29.86 -10.55 -30.94
CA MET A 1 -28.83 -11.34 -30.26
C MET A 1 -27.52 -10.61 -30.54
N GLU A 2 -27.15 -9.69 -29.66
CA GLU A 2 -25.91 -8.93 -29.77
C GLU A 2 -25.24 -8.92 -28.40
N GLU A 3 -23.91 -9.05 -28.45
CA GLU A 3 -22.99 -9.37 -27.37
C GLU A 3 -23.18 -8.52 -26.12
N ASN A 4 -23.42 -9.20 -25.00
CA ASN A 4 -23.17 -8.66 -23.68
C ASN A 4 -21.65 -8.69 -23.49
N THR A 5 -20.99 -7.55 -23.68
CA THR A 5 -19.62 -7.30 -23.25
C THR A 5 -19.56 -7.41 -21.74
N ALA A 6 -19.41 -8.64 -21.25
CA ALA A 6 -18.96 -8.92 -19.90
C ALA A 6 -17.52 -8.44 -19.82
N SER A 7 -17.35 -7.15 -19.51
CA SER A 7 -16.12 -6.62 -18.93
C SER A 7 -15.91 -7.38 -17.62
N THR A 8 -15.20 -8.50 -17.70
CA THR A 8 -14.52 -9.12 -16.59
C THR A 8 -13.54 -8.08 -16.07
N GLN A 9 -14.01 -7.23 -15.15
CA GLN A 9 -13.15 -6.62 -14.17
C GLN A 9 -12.49 -7.80 -13.45
N ALA A 10 -11.29 -8.16 -13.89
CA ALA A 10 -10.37 -8.91 -13.07
C ALA A 10 -10.20 -8.06 -11.83
N LEU A 11 -10.94 -8.40 -10.78
CA LEU A 11 -10.73 -7.88 -9.45
C LEU A 11 -9.26 -8.17 -9.17
N HIS A 12 -8.40 -7.16 -9.26
CA HIS A 12 -6.98 -7.23 -8.93
C HIS A 12 -6.91 -7.39 -7.41
N ILE A 13 -7.35 -8.55 -6.90
CA ILE A 13 -7.11 -8.93 -5.54
C ILE A 13 -5.64 -9.29 -5.53
N GLY A 14 -4.83 -8.39 -4.98
CA GLY A 14 -3.38 -8.53 -4.90
C GLY A 14 -2.98 -9.97 -4.52
N THR A 15 -1.88 -10.42 -5.10
CA THR A 15 -1.32 -11.75 -4.96
C THR A 15 -1.19 -12.06 -3.46
N PRO A 16 -2.04 -12.95 -2.90
CA PRO A 16 -2.14 -13.14 -1.45
C PRO A 16 -0.89 -13.78 -0.84
N ASP A 17 0.05 -14.22 -1.68
CA ASP A 17 1.30 -14.85 -1.29
C ASP A 17 2.47 -13.87 -1.19
N LEU A 18 2.31 -12.61 -1.64
CA LEU A 18 3.36 -11.60 -1.57
C LEU A 18 3.24 -10.73 -0.32
N ALA A 19 4.39 -10.49 0.34
CA ALA A 19 4.46 -9.57 1.48
C ALA A 19 4.09 -8.14 1.07
N LEU A 20 4.51 -7.72 -0.13
CA LEU A 20 4.15 -6.48 -0.81
C LEU A 20 3.93 -6.79 -2.30
N ASP A 21 2.75 -6.49 -2.82
CA ASP A 21 2.40 -6.70 -4.22
C ASP A 21 2.83 -5.48 -5.07
N PRO A 22 3.80 -5.63 -6.00
CA PRO A 22 4.27 -4.53 -6.83
C PRO A 22 3.22 -4.07 -7.85
N ALA A 23 2.25 -4.91 -8.25
CA ALA A 23 1.18 -4.50 -9.16
C ALA A 23 0.20 -3.55 -8.46
N ILE A 24 -0.18 -3.86 -7.22
CA ILE A 24 -1.02 -2.98 -6.39
C ILE A 24 -0.29 -1.67 -6.09
N PHE A 25 1.02 -1.72 -5.85
CA PHE A 25 1.81 -0.50 -5.71
C PHE A 25 1.78 0.34 -6.99
N ALA A 26 1.96 -0.26 -8.17
CA ALA A 26 1.88 0.45 -9.44
C ALA A 26 0.50 1.08 -9.68
N GLU A 27 -0.58 0.37 -9.37
CA GLU A 27 -1.95 0.91 -9.40
C GLU A 27 -2.11 2.10 -8.45
N LEU A 28 -1.59 2.00 -7.22
CA LEU A 28 -1.62 3.11 -6.25
C LEU A 28 -0.83 4.34 -6.75
N VAL A 29 0.29 4.13 -7.45
CA VAL A 29 1.06 5.20 -8.09
C VAL A 29 0.24 5.89 -9.17
N ASP A 30 -0.45 5.11 -10.01
CA ASP A 30 -1.30 5.60 -11.08
C ASP A 30 -2.51 6.38 -10.53
N ASP A 31 -3.20 5.83 -9.53
CA ASP A 31 -4.36 6.45 -8.87
C ASP A 31 -4.01 7.80 -8.20
N LEU A 32 -2.82 7.89 -7.60
CA LEU A 32 -2.34 9.12 -6.97
C LEU A 32 -1.59 10.05 -7.93
N ALA A 33 -1.36 9.61 -9.17
CA ALA A 33 -0.52 10.27 -10.17
C ALA A 33 0.84 10.72 -9.61
N SER A 34 1.38 10.00 -8.62
CA SER A 34 2.58 10.41 -7.88
C SER A 34 3.22 9.24 -7.14
N PRO A 35 4.40 8.79 -7.58
CA PRO A 35 5.21 7.81 -6.85
C PRO A 35 5.51 8.25 -5.41
N THR A 36 5.81 9.53 -5.20
CA THR A 36 6.08 10.10 -3.88
C THR A 36 4.88 10.01 -2.95
N ALA A 37 3.67 10.25 -3.46
CA ALA A 37 2.45 10.14 -2.67
C ALA A 37 2.18 8.68 -2.29
N ALA A 38 2.36 7.73 -3.22
CA ALA A 38 2.23 6.30 -2.96
C ALA A 38 3.23 5.81 -1.90
N PHE A 39 4.51 6.20 -2.01
CA PHE A 39 5.52 5.89 -0.99
C PHE A 39 5.18 6.49 0.37
N SER A 40 4.69 7.73 0.40
CA SER A 40 4.28 8.41 1.64
C SER A 40 3.06 7.73 2.28
N PHE A 41 2.13 7.24 1.46
CA PHE A 41 0.99 6.47 1.93
C PHE A 41 1.43 5.15 2.56
N ILE A 42 2.29 4.38 1.89
CA ILE A 42 2.82 3.13 2.43
C ILE A 42 3.65 3.36 3.70
N THR A 43 4.46 4.42 3.75
CA THR A 43 5.22 4.81 4.96
C THR A 43 4.27 5.14 6.12
N SER A 44 3.17 5.84 5.84
CA SER A 44 2.16 6.14 6.86
C SER A 44 1.51 4.85 7.38
N PHE A 45 1.15 3.93 6.48
CA PHE A 45 0.63 2.62 6.86
C PHE A 45 1.62 1.82 7.72
N GLU A 46 2.89 1.73 7.30
CA GLU A 46 3.97 1.05 8.04
C GLU A 46 4.06 1.57 9.48
N SER A 47 4.05 2.90 9.65
CA SER A 47 4.15 3.54 10.97
C SER A 47 2.97 3.23 11.90
N LEU A 48 1.81 2.88 11.33
CA LEU A 48 0.60 2.56 12.08
C LEU A 48 0.48 1.06 12.43
N LEU A 49 1.27 0.19 11.80
CA LEU A 49 1.14 -1.27 11.97
C LEU A 49 1.26 -1.70 13.44
N ASP A 50 2.30 -1.23 14.14
CA ASP A 50 2.53 -1.62 15.54
C ASP A 50 1.39 -1.14 16.45
N GLN A 51 0.92 0.09 16.22
CA GLN A 51 -0.21 0.64 16.97
C GLN A 51 -1.47 -0.19 16.75
N ARG A 52 -1.75 -0.58 15.49
CA ARG A 52 -2.94 -1.37 15.15
C ARG A 52 -2.86 -2.79 15.69
N ILE A 53 -1.71 -3.45 15.61
CA ILE A 53 -1.50 -4.78 16.19
C ILE A 53 -1.64 -4.73 17.71
N SER A 54 -1.08 -3.71 18.36
CA SER A 54 -1.25 -3.48 19.80
C SER A 54 -2.71 -3.25 20.20
N ALA A 55 -3.46 -2.46 19.42
CA ALA A 55 -4.89 -2.25 19.65
C ALA A 55 -5.70 -3.55 19.50
N ILE A 56 -5.38 -4.41 18.52
CA ILE A 56 -5.99 -5.74 18.39
C ILE A 56 -5.67 -6.61 19.61
N ARG A 57 -4.41 -6.60 20.07
CA ARG A 57 -3.99 -7.34 21.27
C ARG A 57 -4.79 -6.89 22.50
N GLN A 58 -4.87 -5.58 22.74
CA GLN A 58 -5.60 -5.02 23.87
C GLN A 58 -7.09 -5.36 23.82
N ALA A 59 -7.71 -5.29 22.64
CA ALA A 59 -9.11 -5.65 22.46
C ALA A 59 -9.34 -7.15 22.71
N LEU A 60 -8.42 -8.02 22.31
CA LEU A 60 -8.47 -9.47 22.62
C LEU A 60 -8.32 -9.74 24.13
N GLU A 61 -7.40 -9.06 24.80
CA GLU A 61 -7.19 -9.16 26.26
C GLU A 61 -8.44 -8.72 27.04
N ASN A 62 -9.10 -7.66 26.58
CA ASN A 62 -10.33 -7.13 27.16
C ASN A 62 -11.59 -7.91 26.75
N GLN A 63 -11.47 -8.92 25.87
CA GLN A 63 -12.59 -9.66 25.28
C GLN A 63 -13.61 -8.75 24.56
N ASP A 64 -13.14 -7.61 24.05
CA ASP A 64 -13.96 -6.66 23.29
C ASP A 64 -14.03 -7.08 21.82
N LYS A 65 -15.01 -7.94 21.52
CA LYS A 65 -15.22 -8.49 20.18
C LYS A 65 -15.40 -7.40 19.13
N GLU A 66 -16.16 -6.36 19.43
CA GLU A 66 -16.47 -5.30 18.47
C GLU A 66 -15.22 -4.50 18.14
N ALA A 67 -14.41 -4.16 19.15
CA ALA A 67 -13.14 -3.48 18.94
C ALA A 67 -12.14 -4.34 18.15
N VAL A 68 -12.08 -5.67 18.40
CA VAL A 68 -11.25 -6.59 17.61
C VAL A 68 -11.66 -6.58 16.14
N ILE A 69 -12.94 -6.81 15.86
CA ILE A 69 -13.45 -6.89 14.48
C ILE A 69 -13.24 -5.55 13.77
N THR A 70 -13.57 -4.44 14.41
CA THR A 70 -13.42 -3.10 13.83
C THR A 70 -11.96 -2.79 13.50
N THR A 71 -11.05 -3.09 14.43
CA THR A 71 -9.62 -2.84 14.21
C THR A 71 -9.05 -3.75 13.13
N MET A 72 -9.46 -5.02 13.09
CA MET A 72 -9.05 -5.97 12.04
C MET A 72 -9.59 -5.57 10.66
N LEU A 73 -10.85 -5.16 10.54
CA LEU A 73 -11.42 -4.68 9.27
C LEU A 73 -10.71 -3.42 8.77
N SER A 74 -10.44 -2.46 9.67
CA SER A 74 -9.67 -1.26 9.33
C SER A 74 -8.27 -1.62 8.84
N LEU A 75 -7.57 -2.54 9.52
CA LEU A 75 -6.24 -2.98 9.12
C LEU A 75 -6.28 -3.75 7.79
N GLN A 76 -7.30 -4.59 7.59
CA GLN A 76 -7.51 -5.34 6.34
C GLN A 76 -7.66 -4.39 5.15
N ALA A 77 -8.50 -3.37 5.28
CA ALA A 77 -8.72 -2.40 4.21
C ALA A 77 -7.42 -1.66 3.85
N SER A 78 -6.67 -1.18 4.85
CA SER A 78 -5.39 -0.53 4.61
C SER A 78 -4.35 -1.47 3.99
N ALA A 79 -4.29 -2.73 4.45
CA ALA A 79 -3.41 -3.75 3.88
C ALA A 79 -3.73 -4.07 2.41
N ALA A 80 -5.01 -4.05 2.02
CA ALA A 80 -5.40 -4.24 0.63
C ALA A 80 -4.93 -3.07 -0.25
N ILE A 81 -5.11 -1.82 0.21
CA ILE A 81 -4.71 -0.62 -0.54
C ILE A 81 -3.18 -0.54 -0.72
N THR A 82 -2.41 -0.93 0.29
CA THR A 82 -0.94 -0.91 0.21
C THR A 82 -0.33 -2.12 -0.49
N GLY A 83 -1.13 -3.10 -0.91
CA GLY A 83 -0.64 -4.34 -1.49
C GLY A 83 0.02 -5.27 -0.47
N ALA A 84 -0.25 -5.12 0.83
CA ALA A 84 0.25 -6.00 1.88
C ALA A 84 -0.47 -7.37 1.86
N GLY A 85 -0.27 -8.15 0.79
CA GLY A 85 -1.06 -9.34 0.44
C GLY A 85 -1.11 -10.41 1.54
N GLN A 86 0.04 -10.79 2.09
CA GLN A 86 0.10 -11.78 3.16
C GLN A 86 -0.55 -11.29 4.47
N LEU A 87 -0.40 -10.01 4.81
CA LEU A 87 -1.03 -9.41 5.98
C LEU A 87 -2.57 -9.37 5.81
N HIS A 88 -3.03 -8.91 4.64
CA HIS A 88 -4.44 -8.93 4.25
C HIS A 88 -5.02 -10.35 4.33
N GLY A 89 -4.31 -11.35 3.79
CA GLY A 89 -4.71 -12.76 3.83
C GLY A 89 -4.78 -13.30 5.25
N CYS A 90 -3.81 -12.99 6.11
CA CYS A 90 -3.80 -13.37 7.51
C CYS A 90 -5.03 -12.83 8.27
N ILE A 91 -5.36 -11.56 8.06
CA ILE A 91 -6.51 -10.91 8.70
C ILE A 91 -7.83 -11.50 8.17
N THR A 92 -7.93 -11.71 6.86
CA THR A 92 -9.10 -12.35 6.22
C THR A 92 -9.35 -13.74 6.81
N GLN A 93 -8.31 -14.56 6.94
CA GLN A 93 -8.41 -15.89 7.56
C GLN A 93 -8.81 -15.83 9.02
N ALA A 94 -8.34 -14.82 9.76
CA ALA A 94 -8.70 -14.64 11.15
C ALA A 94 -10.17 -14.23 11.32
N LEU A 95 -10.65 -13.26 10.53
CA LEU A 95 -12.04 -12.81 10.52
C LEU A 95 -13.03 -13.90 10.08
N ALA A 96 -12.63 -14.78 9.14
CA ALA A 96 -13.45 -15.90 8.69
C ALA A 96 -13.65 -16.98 9.77
N ARG A 97 -12.81 -17.03 10.80
CA ARG A 97 -13.00 -17.96 11.92
C ARG A 97 -14.14 -17.46 12.79
N ALA A 98 -15.22 -18.24 12.84
CA ALA A 98 -16.48 -17.94 13.54
C ALA A 98 -16.36 -17.58 15.04
N SER A 99 -15.18 -17.73 15.64
CA SER A 99 -14.91 -17.27 17.01
C SER A 99 -13.44 -16.87 17.15
N VAL A 100 -13.13 -15.63 16.75
CA VAL A 100 -11.85 -14.98 17.07
C VAL A 100 -11.59 -15.01 18.58
N GLU A 101 -12.65 -14.91 19.39
CA GLU A 101 -12.64 -14.94 20.87
C GLU A 101 -12.15 -16.26 21.48
N LYS A 102 -12.39 -17.41 20.81
CA LYS A 102 -11.97 -18.73 21.29
C LYS A 102 -10.60 -19.15 20.78
N THR A 103 -10.03 -18.38 19.85
CA THR A 103 -8.69 -18.64 19.35
C THR A 103 -7.70 -18.10 20.39
N PRO A 104 -6.70 -18.89 20.83
CA PRO A 104 -5.62 -18.32 21.63
C PRO A 104 -5.02 -17.15 20.85
N TYR A 105 -5.11 -15.94 21.41
CA TYR A 105 -4.77 -14.72 20.70
C TYR A 105 -3.26 -14.58 20.45
N GLY A 106 -2.42 -15.22 21.27
CA GLY A 106 -0.96 -15.24 21.10
C GLY A 106 -0.51 -15.63 19.69
N PRO A 107 -0.91 -16.82 19.17
CA PRO A 107 -0.62 -17.22 17.79
C PRO A 107 -1.10 -16.24 16.71
N LEU A 108 -2.25 -15.60 16.89
CA LEU A 108 -2.76 -14.60 15.94
C LEU A 108 -1.88 -13.35 15.92
N ILE A 109 -1.60 -12.79 17.11
CA ILE A 109 -0.74 -11.61 17.26
C ILE A 109 0.65 -11.88 16.71
N GLN A 110 1.26 -13.01 17.07
CA GLN A 110 2.57 -13.41 16.56
C GLN A 110 2.57 -13.49 15.03
N ARG A 111 1.49 -14.03 14.42
CA ARG A 111 1.40 -14.11 12.97
C ARG A 111 1.28 -12.73 12.33
N LEU A 112 0.50 -11.82 12.91
CA LEU A 112 0.38 -10.44 12.43
C LEU A 112 1.72 -9.69 12.52
N GLU A 113 2.47 -9.87 13.60
CA GLU A 113 3.80 -9.30 13.78
C GLU A 113 4.77 -9.81 12.71
N VAL A 114 4.82 -11.13 12.48
CA VAL A 114 5.66 -11.72 11.44
C VAL A 114 5.28 -11.18 10.05
N GLN A 115 3.99 -11.07 9.72
CA GLN A 115 3.58 -10.51 8.43
C GLN A 115 3.90 -9.01 8.30
N ALA A 116 3.82 -8.25 9.38
CA ALA A 116 4.23 -6.85 9.40
C ALA A 116 5.73 -6.70 9.16
N ASP A 117 6.56 -7.56 9.75
CA ASP A 117 8.00 -7.55 9.53
C ASP A 117 8.38 -7.95 8.10
N LEU A 118 7.71 -8.94 7.52
CA LEU A 118 7.89 -9.31 6.11
C LEU A 118 7.49 -8.17 5.17
N PHE A 119 6.38 -7.48 5.45
CA PHE A 119 5.98 -6.30 4.71
C PHE A 119 7.04 -5.19 4.77
N ARG A 120 7.57 -4.88 5.96
CA ARG A 120 8.64 -3.89 6.13
C ARG A 120 9.88 -4.22 5.32
N GLN A 121 10.31 -5.49 5.35
CA GLN A 121 11.45 -5.96 4.56
C GLN A 121 11.21 -5.76 3.07
N ALA A 122 10.06 -6.21 2.56
CA ALA A 122 9.70 -6.03 1.16
C ALA A 122 9.57 -4.55 0.77
N PHE A 123 9.12 -3.68 1.68
CA PHE A 123 9.04 -2.24 1.44
C PHE A 123 10.43 -1.58 1.37
N VAL A 124 11.38 -2.00 2.20
CA VAL A 124 12.79 -1.57 2.09
C VAL A 124 13.36 -1.99 0.74
N GLU A 125 13.17 -3.25 0.34
CA GLU A 125 13.62 -3.74 -0.97
C GLU A 125 12.99 -2.96 -2.13
N LEU A 126 11.70 -2.63 -2.04
CA LEU A 126 11.02 -1.80 -3.04
C LEU A 126 11.64 -0.39 -3.12
N LYS A 127 11.94 0.23 -1.98
CA LYS A 127 12.59 1.56 -1.93
C LYS A 127 14.00 1.53 -2.51
N ASP A 128 14.73 0.44 -2.34
CA ASP A 128 16.06 0.28 -2.94
C ASP A 128 16.00 0.12 -4.46
N HIS A 129 14.94 -0.53 -4.98
CA HIS A 129 14.69 -0.68 -6.43
C HIS A 129 14.11 0.58 -7.08
N TYR A 130 13.44 1.43 -6.32
CA TYR A 130 12.99 2.76 -6.72
C TYR A 130 13.73 3.81 -5.91
N PRO A 131 15.03 4.06 -6.19
CA PRO A 131 15.72 5.15 -5.54
C PRO A 131 14.92 6.41 -5.84
N MET A 132 14.32 6.98 -4.81
CA MET A 132 13.56 8.24 -4.84
C MET A 132 14.55 9.39 -5.09
N GLY A 133 15.19 9.35 -6.25
CA GLY A 133 16.10 10.32 -6.82
C GLY A 133 15.34 11.20 -7.79
N TYR A 134 14.27 11.84 -7.31
CA TYR A 134 13.87 13.09 -7.91
C TYR A 134 14.72 14.18 -7.25
N THR A 135 15.92 14.35 -7.81
CA THR A 135 16.46 15.69 -7.96
C THR A 135 15.30 16.52 -8.51
N GLU A 136 14.90 17.56 -7.82
CA GLU A 136 14.11 18.63 -8.40
C GLU A 136 14.77 18.95 -9.75
N LEU A 137 14.14 18.54 -10.86
CA LEU A 137 14.55 19.02 -12.17
C LEU A 137 14.47 20.54 -12.07
N PRO A 138 15.54 21.30 -12.37
CA PRO A 138 15.43 22.73 -12.44
C PRO A 138 14.31 23.00 -13.44
N LEU A 139 13.26 23.68 -12.97
CA LEU A 139 12.13 24.16 -13.76
C LEU A 139 12.68 24.85 -15.00
N GLY A 140 12.82 24.08 -16.06
CA GLY A 140 13.15 24.54 -17.39
C GLY A 140 11.94 25.29 -17.90
N GLU A 141 12.03 26.61 -17.79
CA GLU A 141 11.44 27.64 -18.64
C GLU A 141 9.92 27.56 -18.90
N PRO A 142 9.15 28.60 -18.51
CA PRO A 142 7.76 28.71 -18.91
C PRO A 142 7.66 28.78 -20.44
N PHE A 143 6.96 27.81 -21.02
CA PHE A 143 6.44 27.93 -22.37
C PHE A 143 5.57 29.19 -22.47
N GLY A 144 6.03 30.18 -23.25
CA GLY A 144 5.14 31.15 -23.90
C GLY A 144 5.62 32.60 -23.95
N SER A 145 6.42 32.95 -24.96
CA SER A 145 6.10 34.01 -25.95
C SER A 145 7.35 34.46 -26.73
N ALA A 146 7.33 34.24 -28.05
CA ALA A 146 8.12 35.03 -29.01
C ALA A 146 7.51 36.45 -29.16
N PRO A 147 8.09 37.43 -29.90
CA PRO A 147 9.33 37.45 -30.70
C PRO A 147 10.24 38.68 -30.42
N GLY A 148 11.55 38.60 -30.72
CA GLY A 148 12.36 39.83 -30.73
C GLY A 148 13.87 39.62 -30.74
N THR A 149 14.46 39.77 -31.94
CA THR A 149 15.78 40.39 -32.18
C THR A 149 16.98 39.97 -31.31
N ALA A 150 17.88 39.16 -31.87
CA ALA A 150 19.32 39.43 -31.83
C ALA A 150 20.07 38.59 -32.87
N ARG A 151 20.27 39.23 -34.02
CA ARG A 151 21.31 38.98 -35.02
C ARG A 151 22.70 38.95 -34.35
N TRP A 152 23.47 37.87 -34.51
CA TRP A 152 24.93 37.94 -34.69
C TRP A 152 25.44 36.80 -35.57
N VAL A 153 26.30 37.19 -36.49
CA VAL A 153 26.91 36.44 -37.58
C VAL A 153 28.23 35.88 -37.08
N ALA A 154 28.58 34.64 -37.42
CA ALA A 154 29.96 34.20 -37.38
C ALA A 154 30.29 33.48 -38.69
N SER A 155 31.14 34.16 -39.46
CA SER A 155 31.70 33.71 -40.73
C SER A 155 32.67 32.54 -40.54
N THR A 156 32.80 31.79 -41.63
CA THR A 156 33.83 30.81 -41.98
C THR A 156 35.26 31.21 -41.63
#